data_AF-A0A2A2G7Q2-F1
#
_entry.id   AF-A0A2A2G7Q2-F1
#
_cell.length_a   1.000
_cell.length_b   1.000
_cell.length_c   1.000
_cell.angle_alpha   90.00
_cell.angle_beta   90.00
_cell.angle_gamma   90.00
#
_symmetry.space_group_name_H-M   'P 1'
#
loop_
_entity.id
_entity.type
_entity.pdbx_description
1 polymer ?
#
loop_
_entity_poly.entity_id
_entity_poly.type
_entity_poly.pdbx_seq_one_letter_code
_entity_poly.pdbx_strand_id
1 'polypeptide(L)' 'MLETFYNSFGFIGSITVAFIIFIAFIFWMAGIAGLSQLPESRNKNIKLVCSIFFPPYPIVWLFVDMYRQSHLMKETDIK' A
#
# COMPACT_ATOMS: atom_id res chain seq x y z
N MET A 1 8.96 -24.66 -7.43
CA MET A 1 8.46 -23.27 -7.31
C MET A 1 9.62 -22.26 -7.34
N LEU A 2 10.57 -22.31 -6.38
CA LEU A 2 11.81 -21.52 -6.47
C LEU A 2 12.65 -21.87 -7.69
N GLU A 3 12.75 -23.16 -8.02
CA GLU A 3 13.45 -23.65 -9.22
C GLU A 3 12.83 -23.11 -10.53
N THR A 4 11.50 -22.95 -10.57
CA THR A 4 10.78 -22.39 -11.71
C THR A 4 11.01 -20.89 -11.85
N PHE A 5 11.06 -20.15 -10.74
CA PHE A 5 11.43 -18.74 -10.74
C PHE A 5 12.90 -18.54 -11.16
N TYR A 6 13.80 -19.40 -10.66
CA TYR A 6 15.21 -19.37 -10.99
C TYR A 6 15.45 -19.63 -12.48
N ASN A 7 14.76 -20.60 -13.08
CA ASN A 7 14.90 -20.91 -14.51
C ASN A 7 14.25 -19.88 -15.43
N SER A 8 13.22 -19.15 -14.98
CA SER A 8 12.52 -18.14 -15.81
C SER A 8 13.10 -16.73 -15.71
N PHE A 9 13.61 -16.32 -14.53
CA PHE A 9 14.07 -14.96 -14.27
C PHE A 9 15.54 -14.88 -13.82
N GLY A 10 16.21 -16.01 -13.65
CA GLY A 10 17.52 -16.10 -13.00
C GLY A 10 17.44 -15.88 -11.49
N PHE A 11 18.56 -16.11 -10.80
CA PHE A 11 18.69 -15.87 -9.36
C PHE A 11 18.30 -14.43 -9.00
N ILE A 12 18.85 -13.46 -9.73
CA ILE A 12 18.68 -12.04 -9.43
C ILE A 12 17.24 -11.58 -9.69
N GLY A 13 16.63 -12.03 -10.79
CA GLY A 13 15.25 -11.66 -11.10
C GLY A 13 14.25 -12.25 -10.11
N SER A 14 14.50 -13.47 -9.63
CA SER A 14 13.69 -14.10 -8.57
C SER A 14 13.73 -13.28 -7.27
N ILE A 15 14.92 -12.82 -6.88
CA ILE A 15 15.11 -11.96 -5.70
C ILE A 15 14.40 -10.63 -5.89
N THR A 16 14.57 -9.97 -7.05
CA THR A 16 13.93 -8.69 -7.33
C THR A 16 12.40 -8.81 -7.30
N VAL A 17 11.84 -9.86 -7.91
CA VAL A 17 10.38 -10.10 -7.89
C VAL A 17 9.88 -10.34 -6.47
N ALA A 18 10.55 -11.20 -5.70
CA ALA A 18 10.19 -11.44 -4.30
C ALA A 18 10.24 -10.15 -3.46
N PHE A 19 11.27 -9.32 -3.69
CA PHE A 19 11.42 -8.03 -3.02
C PHE A 19 10.32 -7.04 -3.38
N ILE A 20 9.94 -6.95 -4.66
CA ILE A 20 8.83 -6.10 -5.12
C ILE A 20 7.51 -6.55 -4.51
N ILE A 21 7.22 -7.86 -4.50
CA ILE A 21 6.01 -8.41 -3.90
C ILE A 21 5.97 -8.10 -2.40
N PHE A 22 7.11 -8.23 -1.71
CA PHE A 22 7.22 -7.90 -0.30
C PHE A 22 6.96 -6.42 -0.03
N ILE A 23 7.52 -5.51 -0.83
CA ILE A 23 7.24 -4.07 -0.72
C ILE A 23 5.77 -3.76 -1.00
N ALA A 24 5.19 -4.35 -2.05
CA ALA A 24 3.77 -4.18 -2.37
C ALA A 24 2.88 -4.65 -1.21
N PHE A 25 3.25 -5.75 -0.55
CA PHE A 25 2.56 -6.25 0.64
C PHE A 25 2.66 -5.29 1.83
N ILE A 26 3.84 -4.68 2.06
CA ILE A 26 4.01 -3.66 3.11
C ILE A 26 3.09 -2.45 2.84
N PHE A 27 3.10 -1.90 1.62
CA PHE A 27 2.24 -0.77 1.27
C PHE A 27 0.76 -1.11 1.37
N TRP A 28 0.40 -2.34 1.02
CA TRP A 28 -0.96 -2.82 1.18
C TRP A 28 -1.41 -2.82 2.64
N MET A 29 -0.62 -3.44 3.54
CA MET A 29 -0.90 -3.49 4.97
C MET A 29 -0.93 -2.08 5.60
N ALA A 30 0.01 -1.22 5.23
CA ALA A 30 0.04 0.17 5.70
C ALA A 30 -1.19 0.96 5.23
N GLY A 31 -1.64 0.75 3.99
CA GLY A 31 -2.84 1.40 3.45
C GLY A 31 -4.12 0.93 4.15
N ILE A 32 -4.24 -0.36 4.47
CA ILE A 32 -5.34 -0.88 5.30
C ILE A 32 -5.32 -0.25 6.69
N ALA A 33 -4.15 -0.15 7.33
CA ALA A 33 -4.02 0.45 8.64
C ALA A 33 -4.43 1.94 8.65
N GLY A 34 -4.01 2.72 7.64
CA GLY A 34 -4.43 4.12 7.52
C GLY A 34 -5.93 4.26 7.25
N LEU A 35 -6.51 3.41 6.41
CA LEU A 35 -7.96 3.38 6.17
C LEU A 35 -8.76 3.00 7.42
N SER A 36 -8.22 2.12 8.26
CA SER A 36 -8.79 1.73 9.55
C SER A 36 -8.86 2.89 10.54
N GLN A 37 -7.87 3.79 10.50
CA GLN A 37 -7.79 4.96 11.38
C GLN A 37 -8.72 6.12 10.96
N LEU A 38 -9.31 6.08 9.75
CA LEU A 38 -10.26 7.09 9.33
C LEU A 38 -11.50 7.16 10.25
N PRO A 39 -12.08 8.37 10.46
CA PRO A 39 -13.29 8.52 11.25
C PRO A 39 -14.43 7.65 10.71
N GLU A 40 -15.29 7.18 11.61
CA GLU A 40 -16.43 6.33 11.23
C GLU A 40 -17.32 7.06 10.22
N SER A 41 -17.38 6.51 9.02
CA SER A 41 -18.31 6.93 7.97
C SER A 41 -19.14 5.72 7.55
N ARG A 42 -20.36 5.95 7.06
CA ARG A 42 -21.29 4.90 6.63
C ARG A 42 -20.68 3.88 5.65
N ASN A 43 -19.63 4.30 4.92
CA ASN A 43 -18.94 3.49 3.91
C ASN A 43 -17.57 2.98 4.37
N LYS A 44 -17.16 3.20 5.63
CA LYS A 44 -15.85 2.78 6.16
C LYS A 44 -15.66 1.27 6.03
N ASN A 45 -16.64 0.49 6.48
CA ASN A 45 -16.58 -0.98 6.44
C ASN A 45 -16.50 -1.50 5.00
N ILE A 46 -17.26 -0.92 4.07
CA ILE A 46 -17.23 -1.30 2.65
C ILE A 46 -15.84 -0.99 2.06
N LYS A 47 -15.28 0.19 2.34
CA LYS A 47 -13.94 0.57 1.88
C LYS A 47 -12.85 -0.36 2.45
N LEU A 48 -12.97 -0.75 3.71
CA LEU A 48 -12.04 -1.66 4.38
C LEU A 48 -12.08 -3.06 3.74
N VAL A 49 -13.29 -3.59 3.51
CA VAL A 49 -13.49 -4.88 2.82
C VAL A 49 -12.95 -4.81 1.38
N CYS A 50 -13.27 -3.77 0.61
CA CYS A 50 -12.73 -3.58 -0.73
C CYS A 50 -11.19 -3.51 -0.73
N SER A 51 -10.58 -2.94 0.32
CA SER A 51 -9.12 -2.86 0.45
C SER A 51 -8.47 -4.21 0.70
N ILE A 52 -9.18 -5.16 1.32
CA ILE A 52 -8.72 -6.53 1.52
C ILE A 52 -8.82 -7.32 0.20
N PHE A 53 -9.88 -7.12 -0.58
CA PHE A 53 -10.06 -7.85 -1.84
C PHE A 53 -9.24 -7.27 -3.01
N PHE A 54 -8.89 -5.98 -2.96
CA PHE A 54 -8.16 -5.29 -4.02
C PHE A 54 -6.92 -4.58 -3.46
N PRO A 55 -5.75 -5.24 -3.39
CA PRO A 55 -4.50 -4.67 -2.88
C PRO A 55 -4.04 -3.35 -3.54
N PRO A 56 -4.29 -3.09 -4.84
CA PRO A 56 -3.90 -1.83 -5.45
C PRO A 56 -4.63 -0.60 -4.87
N TYR A 57 -5.89 -0.76 -4.43
CA TYR A 57 -6.69 0.34 -3.89
C TYR A 57 -6.07 1.00 -2.63
N PRO A 58 -5.74 0.27 -1.55
CA PRO A 58 -5.14 0.85 -0.35
C PRO A 58 -3.73 1.41 -0.61
N ILE A 59 -2.98 0.85 -1.57
CA ILE A 59 -1.68 1.40 -1.97
C ILE A 59 -1.86 2.80 -2.57
N VAL A 60 -2.75 2.96 -3.55
CA VAL A 60 -3.03 4.28 -4.16
C VAL A 60 -3.57 5.26 -3.13
N TRP A 61 -4.46 4.81 -2.24
CA TRP A 61 -4.99 5.63 -1.16
C TRP A 61 -3.89 6.14 -0.23
N LEU A 62 -2.93 5.29 0.14
CA LEU A 62 -1.81 5.65 1.00
C LEU A 62 -0.94 6.75 0.38
N PHE A 63 -0.66 6.68 -0.93
CA PHE A 63 0.09 7.75 -1.61
C PHE A 63 -0.67 9.08 -1.63
N VAL A 64 -1.98 9.04 -1.91
CA VAL A 64 -2.82 10.25 -1.87
C VAL A 64 -2.88 10.84 -0.47
N ASP A 65 -3.00 9.99 0.56
CA ASP A 65 -3.05 10.44 1.94
C ASP A 65 -1.71 11.03 2.40
N MET A 66 -0.58 10.40 2.06
CA MET A 66 0.75 10.99 2.26
C MET A 66 0.90 12.34 1.57
N TYR A 67 0.45 12.48 0.32
CA TYR A 67 0.52 13.75 -0.40
C TYR A 67 -0.30 14.83 0.30
N ARG A 68 -1.53 14.49 0.71
CA ARG A 68 -2.41 15.40 1.46
C ARG A 68 -1.82 15.81 2.81
N GLN A 69 -1.28 14.85 3.57
CA GLN A 69 -0.60 15.13 4.84
C GLN A 69 0.62 16.04 4.65
N SER A 70 1.43 15.79 3.61
CA SER A 70 2.61 16.61 3.32
C SER A 70 2.26 18.07 3.00
N HIS A 71 1.12 18.31 2.35
CA HIS A 71 0.63 19.66 2.06
C HIS A 71 0.12 20.37 3.33
N LEU A 72 -0.66 19.66 4.16
CA LEU A 72 -1.18 20.20 5.42
C LEU A 72 -0.06 20.57 6.41
N MET A 73 1.02 19.78 6.46
CA MET A 73 2.19 20.09 7.28
C MET A 73 2.91 21.36 6.81
N LYS A 74 3.05 21.56 5.50
CA LYS A 74 3.64 22.80 4.95
C LYS A 74 2.80 24.05 5.23
N GLU A 75 1.47 23.90 5.26
CA GLU A 75 0.55 25.01 5.56
C GLU A 75 0.55 25.39 7.04
N THR A 76 0.83 24.42 7.92
CA THR A 76 0.87 24.62 9.37
C THR A 76 2.18 25.27 9.84
N ASP A 77 3.28 25.09 9.11
CA ASP A 77 4.60 25.69 9.40
C ASP A 77 4.69 27.20 9.05
N ILE A 78 3.67 27.76 8.38
CA ILE A 78 3.63 29.18 7.95
C ILE A 78 2.81 30.06 8.92
N LYS A 79 2.43 29.56 10.11
CA LYS A 79 1.76 30.35 11.16
C LYS A 79 2.58 30.39 12.44
#